data_AF-A0A167G7H6-F1
#
_entry.id   AF-A0A167G7H6-F1
#
_cell.length_a   1.000
_cell.length_b   1.000
_cell.length_c   1.000
_cell.angle_alpha   90.00
_cell.angle_beta   90.00
_cell.angle_gamma   90.00
#
_symmetry.space_group_name_H-M   'P 1'
#
loop_
_entity.id
_entity.type
_entity.pdbx_description
1 polymer ?
#
loop_
_entity_poly.entity_id
_entity_poly.type
_entity_poly.pdbx_seq_one_letter_code
_entity_poly.pdbx_strand_id
1 'polypeptide(L)'
;MTKKWTPIIVLARLADSLASLRRQLEDLKAQFHGFTSESIEHTLTEPNSNELAEDFSHASSRRTKTVRFSDTPAPPSEELLQPYQDDPASDSAGYRDQAANLTNQQLHLYHSQILEEQDEQLDRLGESIGRQRDISIQIGDELDNHVAMLDAMDTTVDRYQSRLDRARGALGKVAKGAGENKQMTAIVVLIIILILLIAIFK
;
A
#
# COMPACT_ATOMS: atom_id res chain seq x y z
N MET A 1 -82.03 9.29 15.91
CA MET A 1 -81.71 8.88 14.52
C MET A 1 -80.21 9.06 14.26
N THR A 2 -79.33 8.13 14.67
CA THR A 2 -77.86 8.33 14.52
C THR A 2 -77.07 7.00 14.48
N LYS A 3 -77.42 6.01 13.63
CA LYS A 3 -76.61 4.75 13.52
C LYS A 3 -76.61 4.10 12.13
N LYS A 4 -76.44 4.87 11.04
CA LYS A 4 -76.34 4.28 9.68
C LYS A 4 -75.08 4.63 8.88
N TRP A 5 -74.20 5.52 9.38
CA TRP A 5 -73.08 6.04 8.58
C TRP A 5 -71.69 5.46 8.92
N THR A 6 -71.53 4.74 10.03
CA THR A 6 -70.25 4.16 10.45
C THR A 6 -69.67 3.08 9.51
N PRO A 7 -70.43 2.15 8.90
CA PRO A 7 -69.81 1.11 8.07
C PRO A 7 -69.30 1.63 6.72
N ILE A 8 -69.93 2.67 6.16
CA ILE A 8 -69.53 3.25 4.86
C ILE A 8 -68.21 4.00 4.98
N ILE A 9 -68.00 4.74 6.08
CA ILE A 9 -66.76 5.48 6.34
C ILE A 9 -65.58 4.52 6.57
N VAL A 10 -65.82 3.39 7.25
CA VAL A 10 -64.78 2.37 7.47
C VAL A 10 -64.37 1.73 6.15
N LEU A 11 -65.33 1.38 5.28
CA LEU A 11 -65.04 0.82 3.96
C LEU A 11 -64.28 1.80 3.05
N ALA A 12 -64.60 3.09 3.10
CA ALA A 12 -63.86 4.11 2.36
C ALA A 12 -62.40 4.22 2.84
N ARG A 13 -62.17 4.24 4.16
CA ARG A 13 -60.81 4.26 4.74
C ARG A 13 -59.99 3.02 4.39
N LEU A 14 -60.64 1.86 4.32
CA LEU A 14 -60.01 0.61 3.89
C LEU A 14 -59.66 0.62 2.40
N ALA A 15 -60.50 1.22 1.55
CA ALA A 15 -60.20 1.37 0.12
C ALA A 15 -59.01 2.31 -0.10
N ASP A 16 -58.97 3.43 0.64
CA ASP A 16 -57.85 4.38 0.59
C ASP A 16 -56.54 3.76 1.09
N SER A 17 -56.57 2.98 2.17
CA SER A 17 -55.37 2.30 2.67
C SER A 17 -54.85 1.25 1.70
N LEU A 18 -55.74 0.52 1.01
CA LEU A 18 -55.38 -0.48 0.00
C LEU A 18 -54.77 0.18 -1.24
N ALA A 19 -55.33 1.32 -1.67
CA ALA A 19 -54.77 2.12 -2.77
C ALA A 19 -53.38 2.67 -2.42
N SER A 20 -53.19 3.13 -1.18
CA SER A 20 -51.89 3.58 -0.67
C SER A 20 -50.86 2.45 -0.67
N LEU A 21 -51.23 1.27 -0.15
CA LEU A 21 -50.33 0.12 -0.07
C LEU A 21 -49.90 -0.36 -1.46
N ARG A 22 -50.82 -0.34 -2.43
CA ARG A 22 -50.53 -0.72 -3.81
C ARG A 22 -49.52 0.23 -4.45
N ARG A 23 -49.64 1.54 -4.21
CA ARG A 23 -48.67 2.54 -4.70
C ARG A 23 -47.29 2.33 -4.08
N GLN A 24 -47.22 2.10 -2.78
CA GLN A 24 -45.96 1.83 -2.09
C GLN A 24 -45.26 0.57 -2.64
N LEU A 25 -46.03 -0.48 -2.92
CA LEU A 25 -45.49 -1.71 -3.50
C LEU A 25 -44.97 -1.48 -4.93
N GLU A 26 -45.70 -0.72 -5.74
CA GLU A 26 -45.28 -0.38 -7.10
C GLU A 26 -44.00 0.45 -7.11
N ASP A 27 -43.88 1.44 -6.23
CA ASP A 27 -42.68 2.25 -6.09
C ASP A 27 -41.48 1.43 -5.60
N LEU A 28 -41.66 0.58 -4.58
CA LEU A 28 -40.61 -0.31 -4.08
C LEU A 28 -40.16 -1.33 -5.15
N LYS A 29 -41.10 -1.81 -5.97
CA LYS A 29 -40.80 -2.69 -7.10
C LYS A 29 -40.02 -1.96 -8.19
N ALA A 30 -40.35 -0.70 -8.48
CA ALA A 30 -39.60 0.12 -9.42
C ALA A 30 -38.16 0.38 -8.94
N GLN A 31 -37.99 0.66 -7.64
CA GLN A 31 -36.68 0.80 -6.98
C GLN A 31 -35.83 -0.46 -7.13
N PHE A 32 -36.40 -1.65 -6.90
CA PHE A 32 -35.68 -2.91 -7.06
C PHE A 32 -35.23 -3.18 -8.51
N HIS A 33 -36.01 -2.73 -9.50
CA HIS A 33 -35.66 -2.87 -10.91
C HIS A 33 -34.78 -1.73 -11.44
N GLY A 34 -34.38 -0.77 -10.60
CA GLY A 34 -33.45 0.31 -10.94
C GLY A 34 -34.06 1.44 -11.77
N PHE A 35 -35.40 1.60 -11.76
CA PHE A 35 -36.05 2.72 -12.41
C PHE A 35 -36.05 3.95 -11.49
N THR A 36 -35.62 5.11 -12.00
CA THR A 36 -35.66 6.39 -11.28
C THR A 36 -37.11 6.84 -11.08
N SER A 37 -37.53 6.99 -9.82
CA SER A 37 -38.85 7.50 -9.39
C SER A 37 -38.66 8.76 -8.55
N GLU A 38 -39.63 9.68 -8.51
CA GLU A 38 -39.58 10.90 -7.66
C GLU A 38 -39.28 10.58 -6.18
N SER A 39 -39.72 9.40 -5.74
CA SER A 39 -39.44 8.84 -4.42
C SER A 39 -37.93 8.60 -4.18
N ILE A 40 -37.18 8.16 -5.19
CA ILE A 40 -35.73 7.89 -5.08
C ILE A 40 -34.95 9.19 -4.88
N GLU A 41 -35.25 10.21 -5.69
CA GLU A 41 -34.62 11.53 -5.58
C GLU A 41 -34.86 12.13 -4.19
N HIS A 42 -36.09 12.00 -3.66
CA HIS A 42 -36.42 12.46 -2.33
C HIS A 42 -35.68 11.68 -1.23
N THR A 43 -35.54 10.36 -1.37
CA THR A 43 -34.85 9.52 -0.37
C THR A 43 -33.32 9.76 -0.36
N LEU A 44 -32.77 10.32 -1.44
CA LEU A 44 -31.36 10.74 -1.51
C LEU A 44 -31.09 12.07 -0.78
N THR A 45 -32.11 12.90 -0.60
CA THR A 45 -31.96 14.24 -0.02
C THR A 45 -32.63 14.40 1.35
N GLU A 46 -33.65 13.60 1.65
CA GLU A 46 -34.42 13.69 2.87
C GLU A 46 -34.72 12.30 3.47
N PRO A 47 -34.68 12.17 4.81
CA PRO A 47 -34.96 10.91 5.48
C PRO A 47 -36.44 10.53 5.37
N ASN A 48 -36.73 9.26 5.06
CA ASN A 48 -38.09 8.73 4.98
C ASN A 48 -38.84 8.72 6.34
N SER A 49 -38.13 8.90 7.46
CA SER A 49 -38.73 9.01 8.79
C SER A 49 -37.94 9.98 9.67
N ASN A 50 -38.63 10.60 10.63
CA ASN A 50 -38.00 11.54 11.56
C ASN A 50 -37.00 10.86 12.52
N GLU A 51 -37.12 9.55 12.71
CA GLU A 51 -36.19 8.75 13.53
C GLU A 51 -34.82 8.57 12.82
N LEU A 52 -34.79 8.63 11.50
CA LEU A 52 -33.57 8.51 10.70
C LEU A 52 -32.91 9.87 10.43
N ALA A 53 -33.50 10.98 10.89
CA ALA A 53 -33.01 12.32 10.60
C ALA A 53 -31.62 12.59 11.19
N GLU A 54 -31.33 12.09 12.39
CA GLU A 54 -30.00 12.22 12.99
C GLU A 54 -28.97 11.45 12.18
N ASP A 55 -29.25 10.20 11.79
CA ASP A 55 -28.32 9.38 11.03
C ASP A 55 -28.07 9.93 9.61
N PHE A 56 -29.12 10.49 8.98
CA PHE A 56 -28.98 11.18 7.70
C PHE A 56 -28.08 12.42 7.81
N SER A 57 -28.19 13.16 8.92
CA SER A 57 -27.30 14.29 9.21
C SER A 57 -25.86 13.85 9.49
N HIS A 58 -25.67 12.73 10.21
CA HIS A 58 -24.36 12.13 10.43
C HIS A 58 -23.72 11.64 9.12
N ALA A 59 -24.47 10.94 8.27
CA ALA A 59 -24.00 10.47 6.98
C ALA A 59 -23.67 11.62 6.01
N SER A 60 -24.48 12.68 5.96
CA SER A 60 -24.21 13.86 5.12
C SER A 60 -23.05 14.72 5.64
N SER A 61 -22.80 14.71 6.95
CA SER A 61 -21.72 15.49 7.57
C SER A 61 -20.37 14.78 7.53
N ARG A 62 -20.36 13.45 7.42
CA ARG A 62 -19.14 12.65 7.22
C ARG A 62 -18.48 13.04 5.89
N ARG A 63 -17.32 13.72 5.97
CA ARG A 63 -16.46 13.91 4.81
C ARG A 63 -16.15 12.54 4.22
N THR A 64 -16.36 12.39 2.91
CA THR A 64 -15.85 11.23 2.18
C THR A 64 -14.35 11.16 2.42
N LYS A 65 -13.91 10.18 3.22
CA LYS A 65 -12.51 9.85 3.45
C LYS A 65 -11.95 9.29 2.14
N THR A 66 -11.63 10.17 1.22
CA THR A 66 -10.90 9.83 0.01
C THR A 66 -9.43 9.82 0.38
N VAL A 67 -8.75 8.70 0.11
CA VAL A 67 -7.29 8.63 0.17
C VAL A 67 -6.76 9.59 -0.89
N ARG A 68 -6.52 10.84 -0.48
CA ARG A 68 -6.04 11.89 -1.37
C ARG A 68 -4.54 12.01 -1.17
N PHE A 69 -3.78 11.60 -2.17
CA PHE A 69 -2.33 11.76 -2.21
C PHE A 69 -1.99 13.25 -2.21
N SER A 70 -1.53 13.76 -1.07
CA SER A 70 -1.02 15.12 -0.88
C SER A 70 0.50 15.11 -1.00
N ASP A 71 1.09 15.85 -1.93
CA ASP A 71 2.55 15.94 -2.13
C ASP A 71 3.28 16.81 -1.09
N THR A 72 2.58 17.35 -0.10
CA THR A 72 3.20 18.18 0.94
C THR A 72 3.57 17.31 2.14
N PRO A 73 4.87 17.17 2.47
CA PRO A 73 5.29 16.40 3.63
C PRO A 73 4.91 17.15 4.91
N ALA A 74 4.16 16.49 5.79
CA ALA A 74 3.95 16.98 7.15
C ALA A 74 5.21 16.72 8.00
N PRO A 75 5.50 17.55 9.03
CA PRO A 75 6.65 17.33 9.90
C PRO A 75 6.52 16.00 10.66
N PRO A 76 7.62 15.26 10.88
CA PRO A 76 7.57 13.94 11.50
C PRO A 76 7.24 14.08 12.98
N SER A 77 6.08 13.59 13.40
CA SER A 77 5.75 13.38 14.81
C SER A 77 6.38 12.07 15.30
N GLU A 78 7.02 12.09 16.48
CA GLU A 78 7.71 10.94 17.10
C GLU A 78 6.82 9.71 17.38
N GLU A 79 5.50 9.83 17.19
CA GLU A 79 4.54 8.73 17.35
C GLU A 79 4.63 7.65 16.24
N LEU A 80 5.27 7.96 15.11
CA LEU A 80 5.30 7.11 13.89
C LEU A 80 6.29 5.93 13.93
N LEU A 81 7.01 5.72 15.04
CA LEU A 81 8.04 4.67 15.17
C LEU A 81 7.52 3.33 15.70
N GLN A 82 6.21 3.12 15.74
CA GLN A 82 5.64 1.85 16.16
C GLN A 82 5.81 0.78 15.06
N PRO A 83 6.21 -0.46 15.41
CA PRO A 83 6.27 -1.57 14.48
C PRO A 83 4.94 -1.78 13.76
N TYR A 84 4.99 -1.92 12.44
CA TYR A 84 3.83 -2.20 11.61
C TYR A 84 3.17 -3.52 12.06
N GLN A 85 1.90 -3.46 12.48
CA GLN A 85 1.07 -4.63 12.79
C GLN A 85 0.04 -4.81 11.69
N ASP A 86 0.04 -5.99 11.10
CA ASP A 86 -0.65 -6.34 9.87
C ASP A 86 -1.71 -7.43 10.11
N ASP A 87 -2.15 -7.63 11.35
CA ASP A 87 -3.07 -8.70 11.72
C ASP A 87 -4.50 -8.15 11.85
N PRO A 88 -5.30 -8.12 10.77
CA PRO A 88 -6.72 -7.88 10.88
C PRO A 88 -7.32 -9.10 11.57
N ALA A 89 -7.72 -8.95 12.83
CA ALA A 89 -8.50 -9.95 13.54
C ALA A 89 -9.61 -10.47 12.61
N SER A 90 -9.70 -11.79 12.50
CA SER A 90 -10.58 -12.54 11.61
C SER A 90 -12.08 -12.40 11.99
N ASP A 91 -12.58 -11.18 12.15
CA ASP A 91 -13.92 -10.89 12.66
C ASP A 91 -14.96 -10.64 11.56
N SER A 92 -14.55 -10.52 10.29
CA SER A 92 -15.48 -10.26 9.17
C SER A 92 -16.56 -11.34 9.01
N ALA A 93 -16.29 -12.59 9.42
CA ALA A 93 -17.25 -13.68 9.41
C ALA A 93 -18.26 -13.63 10.58
N GLY A 94 -17.92 -12.97 11.70
CA GLY A 94 -18.76 -12.90 12.90
C GLY A 94 -19.97 -11.97 12.74
N TYR A 95 -19.83 -10.89 11.96
CA TYR A 95 -20.89 -9.87 11.84
C TYR A 95 -22.19 -10.40 11.21
N ARG A 96 -22.09 -11.36 10.28
CA ARG A 96 -23.27 -11.93 9.59
C ARG A 96 -24.09 -12.84 10.49
N ASP A 97 -23.44 -13.66 11.31
CA ASP A 97 -24.12 -14.62 12.19
C ASP A 97 -24.76 -13.90 13.40
N GLN A 98 -24.17 -12.80 13.86
CA GLN A 98 -24.70 -11.98 14.94
C GLN A 98 -25.96 -11.20 14.53
N ALA A 99 -26.03 -10.76 13.27
CA ALA A 99 -27.14 -9.96 12.74
C ALA A 99 -28.43 -10.76 12.48
N ALA A 100 -28.33 -12.08 12.28
CA ALA A 100 -29.45 -12.94 11.88
C ALA A 100 -30.59 -13.04 12.91
N ASN A 101 -30.30 -12.77 14.19
CA ASN A 101 -31.28 -12.85 15.29
C ASN A 101 -31.71 -11.49 15.86
N LEU A 102 -31.33 -10.37 15.24
CA LEU A 102 -31.64 -9.03 15.72
C LEU A 102 -32.95 -8.49 15.13
N THR A 103 -33.72 -7.74 15.93
CA THR A 103 -34.88 -6.99 15.43
C THR A 103 -34.41 -5.81 14.56
N ASN A 104 -35.26 -5.26 13.68
CA ASN A 104 -34.87 -4.15 12.78
C ASN A 104 -34.24 -2.95 13.50
N GLN A 105 -34.77 -2.56 14.67
CA GLN A 105 -34.22 -1.45 15.46
C GLN A 105 -32.86 -1.82 16.08
N GLN A 106 -32.69 -3.05 16.54
CA GLN A 106 -31.40 -3.54 17.06
C GLN A 106 -30.36 -3.72 15.95
N LEU A 107 -30.79 -4.16 14.77
CA LEU A 107 -29.96 -4.28 13.59
C LEU A 107 -29.42 -2.92 13.15
N HIS A 108 -30.23 -1.86 13.25
CA HIS A 108 -29.79 -0.49 12.98
C HIS A 108 -28.68 -0.04 13.94
N LEU A 109 -28.89 -0.20 15.25
CA LEU A 109 -27.88 0.15 16.26
C LEU A 109 -26.60 -0.69 16.11
N TYR A 110 -26.75 -1.95 15.72
CA TYR A 110 -25.62 -2.82 15.43
C TYR A 110 -24.85 -2.36 14.19
N HIS A 111 -25.54 -1.99 13.11
CA HIS A 111 -24.91 -1.45 11.91
C HIS A 111 -24.19 -0.13 12.17
N SER A 112 -24.75 0.78 12.98
CA SER A 112 -24.07 2.04 13.30
C SER A 112 -22.76 1.80 14.04
N GLN A 113 -22.73 0.80 14.94
CA GLN A 113 -21.51 0.41 15.66
C GLN A 113 -20.45 -0.21 14.72
N ILE A 114 -20.87 -1.06 13.78
CA ILE A 114 -19.95 -1.62 12.76
C ILE A 114 -19.37 -0.52 11.88
N LEU A 115 -20.19 0.44 11.45
CA LEU A 115 -19.73 1.54 10.61
C LEU A 115 -18.70 2.42 11.34
N GLU A 116 -18.87 2.63 12.65
CA GLU A 116 -17.90 3.34 13.47
C GLU A 116 -16.59 2.56 13.61
N GLU A 117 -16.67 1.24 13.84
CA GLU A 117 -15.50 0.35 13.91
C GLU A 117 -14.72 0.31 12.59
N GLN A 118 -15.43 0.25 11.46
CA GLN A 118 -14.82 0.32 10.12
C GLN A 118 -14.16 1.67 9.86
N ASP A 119 -14.74 2.77 10.34
CA ASP A 119 -14.18 4.10 10.17
C ASP A 119 -12.85 4.24 10.94
N GLU A 120 -12.75 3.67 12.14
CA GLU A 120 -11.50 3.58 12.91
C GLU A 120 -10.44 2.73 12.20
N GLN A 121 -10.83 1.60 11.60
CA GLN A 121 -9.94 0.76 10.80
C GLN A 121 -9.42 1.51 9.56
N LEU A 122 -10.25 2.30 8.89
CA LEU A 122 -9.85 3.11 7.74
C LEU A 122 -8.90 4.25 8.13
N ASP A 123 -9.05 4.84 9.31
CA ASP A 123 -8.12 5.85 9.82
C ASP A 123 -6.73 5.25 10.08
N ARG A 124 -6.67 4.05 10.68
CA ARG A 124 -5.42 3.29 10.87
C ARG A 124 -4.77 2.89 9.54
N LEU A 125 -5.58 2.49 8.56
CA LEU A 125 -5.12 2.20 7.20
C LEU A 125 -4.61 3.47 6.49
N GLY A 126 -5.27 4.61 6.69
CA GLY A 126 -4.81 5.89 6.16
C GLY A 126 -3.44 6.28 6.71
N GLU A 127 -3.23 6.07 8.01
CA GLU A 127 -1.94 6.30 8.66
C GLU A 127 -0.84 5.37 8.13
N SER A 128 -1.14 4.08 7.93
CA SER A 128 -0.16 3.12 7.39
C SER A 128 0.20 3.40 5.94
N ILE A 129 -0.76 3.77 5.10
CA ILE A 129 -0.53 4.20 3.71
C ILE A 129 0.33 5.49 3.70
N GLY A 130 0.09 6.40 4.64
CA GLY A 130 0.92 7.59 4.84
C GLY A 130 2.39 7.23 5.11
N ARG A 131 2.64 6.37 6.10
CA ARG A 131 4.00 5.87 6.42
C ARG A 131 4.64 5.14 5.24
N GLN A 132 3.90 4.27 4.55
CA GLN A 132 4.40 3.53 3.40
C GLN A 132 4.85 4.47 2.27
N ARG A 133 4.12 5.56 2.06
CA ARG A 133 4.51 6.58 1.10
C ARG A 133 5.81 7.28 1.49
N ASP A 134 5.97 7.66 2.76
CA ASP A 134 7.20 8.31 3.24
C ASP A 134 8.43 7.40 3.03
N ILE A 135 8.28 6.10 3.32
CA ILE A 135 9.30 5.09 3.01
C ILE A 135 9.55 5.02 1.50
N SER A 136 8.51 5.06 0.67
CA SER A 136 8.66 5.04 -0.80
C SER A 136 9.43 6.25 -1.33
N ILE A 137 9.27 7.44 -0.75
CA ILE A 137 10.03 8.64 -1.13
C ILE A 137 11.49 8.47 -0.72
N GLN A 138 11.76 8.02 0.51
CA GLN A 138 13.13 7.76 0.99
C GLN A 138 13.85 6.70 0.16
N ILE A 139 13.14 5.64 -0.28
CA ILE A 139 13.70 4.65 -1.21
C ILE A 139 14.06 5.31 -2.55
N GLY A 140 13.24 6.24 -3.04
CA GLY A 140 13.55 7.01 -4.26
C GLY A 140 14.84 7.80 -4.12
N ASP A 141 14.97 8.57 -3.05
CA ASP A 141 16.17 9.38 -2.78
C ASP A 141 17.42 8.51 -2.61
N GLU A 142 17.31 7.36 -1.94
CA GLU A 142 18.44 6.43 -1.77
C GLU A 142 18.81 5.70 -3.06
N LEU A 143 17.83 5.40 -3.93
CA LEU A 143 18.11 4.88 -5.27
C LEU A 143 18.88 5.90 -6.11
N ASP A 144 18.53 7.19 -6.05
CA ASP A 144 19.27 8.24 -6.74
C ASP A 144 20.71 8.36 -6.19
N ASN A 145 20.88 8.28 -4.87
CA ASN A 145 22.20 8.22 -4.24
C ASN A 145 22.99 6.98 -4.67
N HIS A 146 22.34 5.81 -4.75
CA HIS A 146 22.95 4.57 -5.22
C HIS A 146 23.40 4.67 -6.68
N VAL A 147 22.65 5.35 -7.56
CA VAL A 147 23.08 5.60 -8.94
C VAL A 147 24.37 6.43 -8.96
N ALA A 148 24.45 7.49 -8.15
CA ALA A 148 25.67 8.29 -8.03
C ALA A 148 26.84 7.46 -7.46
N MET A 149 26.58 6.57 -6.50
CA MET A 149 27.59 5.67 -5.95
C MET A 149 28.07 4.65 -6.98
N LEU A 150 27.17 4.11 -7.81
CA LEU A 150 27.51 3.17 -8.89
C LEU A 150 28.42 3.81 -9.95
N ASP A 151 28.20 5.08 -10.31
CA ASP A 151 29.08 5.83 -11.22
C ASP A 151 30.50 6.02 -10.62
N ALA A 152 30.57 6.34 -9.33
CA ALA A 152 31.84 6.42 -8.60
C ALA A 152 32.54 5.05 -8.50
N MET A 153 31.77 3.96 -8.38
CA MET A 153 32.29 2.60 -8.40
C MET A 153 32.84 2.24 -9.77
N ASP A 154 32.15 2.57 -10.86
CA ASP A 154 32.60 2.33 -12.24
C ASP A 154 33.96 3.01 -12.51
N THR A 155 34.07 4.29 -12.15
CA THR A 155 35.34 5.03 -12.22
C THR A 155 36.45 4.38 -11.39
N THR A 156 36.10 3.75 -10.27
CA THR A 156 37.06 3.04 -9.40
C THR A 156 37.48 1.70 -10.01
N VAL A 157 36.56 0.98 -10.64
CA VAL A 157 36.82 -0.25 -11.40
C VAL A 157 37.77 0.04 -12.57
N ASP A 158 37.55 1.12 -13.33
CA ASP A 158 38.46 1.55 -14.40
C ASP A 158 39.88 1.81 -13.91
N ARG A 159 40.03 2.45 -12.74
CA ARG A 159 41.33 2.64 -12.12
C ARG A 159 41.98 1.30 -11.75
N TYR A 160 41.24 0.36 -11.17
CA TYR A 160 41.77 -0.96 -10.84
C TYR A 160 42.18 -1.75 -12.09
N GLN A 161 41.39 -1.69 -13.16
CA GLN A 161 41.73 -2.29 -14.45
C GLN A 161 43.05 -1.73 -14.98
N SER A 162 43.22 -0.41 -14.99
CA SER A 162 44.47 0.22 -15.44
C SER A 162 45.70 -0.19 -14.60
N ARG A 163 45.53 -0.39 -13.29
CA ARG A 163 46.60 -0.86 -12.39
C ARG A 163 46.91 -2.33 -12.63
N LEU A 164 45.89 -3.16 -12.84
CA LEU A 164 46.03 -4.56 -13.22
C LEU A 164 46.77 -4.71 -14.54
N ASP A 165 46.44 -3.89 -15.55
CA ASP A 165 47.11 -3.94 -16.85
C ASP A 165 48.59 -3.56 -16.75
N ARG A 166 48.91 -2.54 -15.96
CA ARG A 166 50.31 -2.17 -15.65
C ARG A 166 51.04 -3.28 -14.91
N ALA A 167 50.41 -3.87 -13.90
CA ALA A 167 50.98 -4.97 -13.13
C ALA A 167 51.22 -6.20 -14.03
N ARG A 168 50.26 -6.54 -14.89
CA ARG A 168 50.38 -7.61 -15.89
C ARG A 168 51.52 -7.33 -16.87
N GLY A 169 51.66 -6.09 -17.35
CA GLY A 169 52.78 -5.69 -18.20
C GLY A 169 54.14 -5.79 -17.50
N ALA A 170 54.22 -5.37 -16.24
CA ALA A 170 55.43 -5.51 -15.43
C ALA A 170 55.79 -7.00 -15.20
N LEU A 171 54.82 -7.84 -14.85
CA LEU A 171 55.00 -9.29 -14.73
C LEU A 171 55.47 -9.91 -16.05
N GLY A 172 54.91 -9.49 -17.19
CA GLY A 172 55.36 -9.94 -18.51
C GLY A 172 56.82 -9.56 -18.80
N LYS A 173 57.23 -8.33 -18.44
CA LYS A 173 58.63 -7.89 -18.58
C LYS A 173 59.58 -8.67 -17.66
N VAL A 174 59.18 -8.92 -16.41
CA VAL A 174 59.97 -9.73 -15.46
C VAL A 174 60.11 -11.17 -15.96
N ALA A 175 59.00 -11.78 -16.40
CA ALA A 175 59.02 -13.13 -16.94
C ALA A 175 59.96 -13.25 -18.16
N LYS A 176 59.93 -12.26 -19.07
CA LYS A 176 60.82 -12.22 -20.24
C LYS A 176 62.29 -12.00 -19.86
N GLY A 177 62.55 -11.02 -18.99
CA GLY A 177 63.92 -10.69 -18.54
C GLY A 177 64.57 -11.80 -17.69
N ALA A 178 63.77 -12.59 -16.97
CA ALA A 178 64.26 -13.75 -16.24
C ALA A 178 64.79 -14.87 -17.16
N GLY A 179 64.27 -14.98 -18.38
CA GLY A 179 64.73 -15.96 -19.38
C GLY A 179 66.05 -15.56 -20.05
N GLU A 180 66.13 -14.34 -20.57
CA GLU A 180 67.28 -13.84 -21.33
C GLU A 180 68.53 -13.67 -20.45
N ASN A 181 68.38 -13.15 -19.23
CA ASN A 181 69.52 -12.89 -18.34
C ASN A 181 70.04 -14.17 -17.65
N LYS A 182 69.22 -15.21 -17.52
CA LYS A 182 69.63 -16.47 -16.89
C LYS A 182 70.68 -17.21 -17.72
N GLN A 183 70.52 -17.26 -19.05
CA GLN A 183 71.47 -17.94 -19.92
C GLN A 183 72.82 -17.22 -19.94
N MET A 184 72.82 -15.90 -20.08
CA MET A 184 74.04 -15.09 -20.04
C MET A 184 74.75 -15.20 -18.68
N THR A 185 74.01 -15.10 -17.58
CA THR A 185 74.57 -15.27 -16.23
C THR A 185 75.15 -16.67 -16.02
N ALA A 186 74.49 -17.72 -16.51
CA ALA A 186 75.00 -19.09 -16.42
C ALA A 186 76.33 -19.27 -17.16
N ILE A 187 76.47 -18.69 -18.37
CA ILE A 187 77.72 -18.73 -19.12
C ILE A 187 78.85 -18.02 -18.36
N VAL A 188 78.60 -16.83 -17.81
CA VAL A 188 79.60 -16.08 -17.03
C VAL A 188 80.04 -16.85 -15.79
N VAL A 189 79.10 -17.44 -15.04
CA VAL A 189 79.43 -18.26 -13.85
C VAL A 189 80.26 -19.49 -14.24
N LEU A 190 79.92 -20.17 -15.34
CA LEU A 190 80.69 -21.30 -15.85
C LEU A 190 82.14 -20.91 -16.19
N ILE A 191 82.35 -19.74 -16.80
CA ILE A 191 83.70 -19.22 -17.11
C ILE A 191 84.50 -18.95 -15.82
N ILE A 192 83.87 -18.34 -14.80
CA ILE A 192 84.53 -18.07 -13.52
C ILE A 192 84.96 -19.37 -12.85
N ILE A 193 84.07 -20.37 -12.81
CA ILE A 193 84.38 -21.70 -12.27
C ILE A 193 85.54 -22.33 -13.05
N LEU A 194 85.53 -22.25 -14.39
CA LEU A 194 86.61 -22.77 -15.22
C LEU A 194 87.96 -22.11 -14.89
N ILE A 195 88.00 -20.79 -14.72
CA ILE A 195 89.21 -20.05 -14.36
C ILE A 195 89.72 -20.49 -12.98
N LEU A 196 88.81 -20.63 -12.00
CA LEU A 196 89.18 -21.11 -10.67
C LEU A 196 89.74 -22.53 -10.69
N LEU A 197 89.14 -23.43 -11.47
CA LEU A 197 89.63 -24.78 -11.64
C LEU A 197 91.03 -24.79 -12.26
N ILE A 198 91.29 -23.96 -13.28
CA ILE A 198 92.62 -23.82 -13.87
C ILE A 198 93.62 -23.28 -12.84
N ALA A 199 93.24 -22.27 -12.05
CA ALA A 199 94.11 -21.67 -11.05
C ALA A 199 94.44 -22.61 -9.88
N ILE A 200 93.52 -23.50 -9.52
CA ILE A 200 93.71 -24.50 -8.45
C ILE A 200 94.47 -25.74 -8.96
N PHE A 201 94.23 -26.15 -10.20
CA PHE A 201 94.84 -27.35 -10.79
C PHE A 201 96.27 -27.09 -11.31
N LYS A 202 96.60 -25.84 -11.62
CA LYS A 202 97.93 -25.41 -12.04
C LYS A 202 98.83 -25.11 -10.84
#